data_AF-A0A662W568-F1
#
_entry.id   AF-A0A662W568-F1
#
_cell.length_a   1.000
_cell.length_b   1.000
_cell.length_c   1.000
_cell.angle_alpha   90.00
_cell.angle_beta   90.00
_cell.angle_gamma   90.00
#
_symmetry.space_group_name_H-M   'P 1'
#
loop_
_entity.id
_entity.type
_entity.pdbx_description
1 polymer ?
#
loop_
_entity_poly.entity_id
_entity_poly.type
_entity_poly.pdbx_seq_one_letter_code
_entity_poly.pdbx_strand_id
1 'polypeptide(L)' 'MNRIIIKKVRTRRPHECEACTNVIPVKSLAFIVLEYVKYSKYPRRTYYHADEQTTVEEFRRMPPNEIRRRICSKYWG' A
#
# COMPACT_ATOMS: atom_id res chain seq x y z
N MET A 1 -18.32 12.35 2.15
CA MET A 1 -17.26 11.85 1.25
C MET A 1 -16.21 11.17 2.12
N ASN A 2 -15.81 9.94 1.76
CA ASN A 2 -14.69 9.29 2.44
C ASN A 2 -13.40 9.99 1.97
N ARG A 3 -12.56 10.41 2.91
CA ARG A 3 -11.26 11.03 2.59
C ARG A 3 -10.22 9.92 2.51
N ILE A 4 -9.50 9.85 1.39
CA ILE A 4 -8.41 8.87 1.20
C ILE A 4 -7.08 9.63 1.20
N ILE A 5 -6.15 9.20 2.06
CA ILE A 5 -4.77 9.70 2.08
C ILE A 5 -3.84 8.53 1.78
N ILE A 6 -2.95 8.71 0.80
CA ILE A 6 -1.93 7.70 0.45
C ILE A 6 -0.57 8.27 0.83
N LYS A 7 0.27 7.45 1.48
CA LYS A 7 1.66 7.82 1.81
C LYS A 7 2.61 6.70 1.41
N LYS A 8 3.85 7.06 1.07
CA LYS A 8 4.97 6.13 0.90
C LYS A 8 5.82 6.17 2.16
N VAL A 9 5.99 5.04 2.83
CA VAL A 9 6.64 4.95 4.14
C VAL A 9 7.58 3.76 4.21
N ARG A 10 8.55 3.80 5.14
CA ARG A 10 9.28 2.60 5.56
C ARG A 10 8.55 1.93 6.71
N THR A 11 8.31 0.63 6.59
CA THR A 11 7.61 -0.17 7.61
C THR A 11 8.45 -0.31 8.88
N ARG A 12 7.80 -0.30 10.04
CA ARG A 12 8.44 -0.54 11.35
C ARG A 12 8.21 -1.96 11.89
N ARG A 13 7.26 -2.67 11.30
CA ARG A 13 6.87 -4.05 11.61
C ARG A 13 6.39 -4.72 10.31
N PRO A 14 6.28 -6.06 10.23
CA PRO A 14 5.78 -6.69 9.03
C PRO A 14 4.30 -6.33 8.82
N HIS A 15 3.90 -6.22 7.56
CA HIS A 15 2.53 -5.92 7.15
C HIS A 15 2.11 -6.82 6.00
N GLU A 16 0.85 -7.19 5.94
CA GLU A 16 0.32 -7.92 4.79
C GLU A 16 0.02 -6.94 3.66
N CYS A 17 0.43 -7.30 2.44
CA CYS A 17 0.08 -6.54 1.26
C CYS A 17 -1.33 -6.92 0.80
N GLU A 18 -2.24 -5.95 0.73
CA GLU A 18 -3.63 -6.18 0.27
C GLU A 18 -3.70 -6.70 -1.18
N ALA A 19 -2.73 -6.30 -2.02
CA ALA A 19 -2.70 -6.76 -3.40
C ALA A 19 -2.32 -8.24 -3.49
N CYS A 20 -1.20 -8.69 -2.95
CA CYS A 20 -0.70 -10.04 -3.16
C CYS A 20 -0.77 -10.98 -1.95
N THR A 21 -1.32 -10.53 -0.83
CA THR A 21 -1.37 -11.24 0.47
C THR A 21 0.00 -11.64 1.05
N ASN A 22 1.10 -11.28 0.38
CA ASN A 22 2.45 -11.53 0.88
C ASN A 22 2.84 -10.53 1.96
N VAL A 23 3.81 -10.94 2.78
CA VAL A 23 4.35 -10.11 3.85
C VAL A 23 5.31 -9.07 3.28
N ILE A 24 5.02 -7.81 3.56
CA ILE A 24 5.94 -6.68 3.45
C ILE A 24 6.88 -6.72 4.67
N PRO A 25 8.19 -6.97 4.49
CA PRO A 25 9.13 -7.08 5.59
C PRO A 25 9.31 -5.77 6.36
N VAL A 26 9.97 -5.85 7.52
CA VAL A 26 10.37 -4.69 8.32
C VAL A 26 11.42 -3.87 7.58
N LYS A 27 11.37 -2.53 7.69
CA LYS A 27 12.24 -1.56 6.99
C LYS A 27 12.06 -1.49 5.47
N SER A 28 11.17 -2.29 4.88
CA SER A 28 10.81 -2.19 3.46
C SER A 28 9.95 -0.96 3.17
N LEU A 29 10.02 -0.48 1.93
CA LEU A 29 9.12 0.56 1.44
C LEU A 29 7.71 -0.01 1.23
N ALA A 30 6.71 0.75 1.63
CA ALA A 30 5.30 0.41 1.47
C ALA A 30 4.47 1.65 1.13
N PHE A 31 3.41 1.46 0.34
CA PHE A 31 2.32 2.41 0.28
C PHE A 31 1.31 2.09 1.37
N ILE A 32 0.88 3.12 2.09
CA ILE A 32 -0.21 3.04 3.07
C ILE A 32 -1.38 3.88 2.58
N VAL A 33 -2.53 3.23 2.44
CA VAL A 33 -3.81 3.87 2.13
C VAL A 33 -4.57 4.05 3.45
N LEU A 34 -4.90 5.29 3.78
CA LEU A 34 -5.65 5.70 4.96
C LEU A 34 -7.04 6.15 4.52
N GLU A 35 -8.05 5.32 4.78
CA GLU A 35 -9.44 5.61 4.45
C GLU A 35 -10.17 6.11 5.69
N TYR A 36 -10.56 7.38 5.67
CA TYR A 36 -11.35 8.00 6.72
C TYR A 36 -12.83 7.81 6.40
N VAL A 37 -13.41 6.78 7.00
CA VAL A 37 -14.84 6.49 6.93
C VAL A 37 -15.59 7.42 7.90
N LYS A 38 -16.73 7.95 7.47
CA LYS A 38 -17.61 8.75 8.35
C LYS A 38 -17.95 7.93 9.60
N TYR A 39 -17.86 8.55 10.77
CA TYR A 39 -18.12 7.95 12.09
C TYR A 39 -17.07 6.97 12.65
N SER A 40 -15.96 6.70 11.95
CA SER A 40 -14.84 5.97 12.55
C SER A 40 -13.87 6.92 13.26
N LYS A 41 -13.47 6.57 14.49
CA LYS A 41 -12.43 7.30 15.25
C LYS A 41 -11.04 7.15 14.61
N TYR A 42 -10.81 6.06 13.89
CA TYR A 42 -9.52 5.76 13.26
C TYR A 42 -9.68 5.41 11.78
N PRO A 43 -8.76 5.85 10.90
CA PRO A 43 -8.82 5.47 9.49
C PRO A 43 -8.52 3.98 9.33
N ARG A 44 -9.21 3.34 8.37
CA ARG A 44 -8.82 2.02 7.89
C ARG A 44 -7.45 2.16 7.21
N ARG A 45 -6.52 1.25 7.54
CA ARG A 45 -5.16 1.25 7.02
C ARG A 45 -4.96 0.03 6.15
N THR A 46 -4.59 0.25 4.90
CA THR A 46 -4.31 -0.82 3.95
C THR A 46 -2.89 -0.65 3.44
N TYR A 47 -2.12 -1.73 3.42
CA TYR A 47 -0.71 -1.71 3.05
C TYR A 47 -0.49 -2.37 1.70
N TYR A 48 0.41 -1.81 0.92
CA TYR A 48 0.85 -2.35 -0.36
C TYR A 48 2.37 -2.29 -0.41
N HIS A 49 3.00 -3.24 -1.12
CA HIS A 49 4.42 -3.11 -1.44
C HIS A 49 4.68 -1.77 -2.16
N ALA A 50 5.89 -1.25 -2.04
CA ALA A 50 6.35 -0.12 -2.85
C ALA A 50 7.78 -0.37 -3.32
N ASP A 51 8.08 0.08 -4.53
CA ASP A 51 9.44 0.22 -5.01
C ASP A 51 9.90 1.68 -4.88
N GLU A 52 11.16 1.97 -5.19
CA GLU A 52 11.70 3.33 -5.08
C GLU A 52 11.19 4.28 -6.18
N GLN A 53 10.92 3.75 -7.37
CA GLN A 53 10.60 4.53 -8.57
C GLN A 53 9.16 5.03 -8.59
N THR A 54 8.23 4.24 -8.07
CA THR A 54 6.79 4.55 -8.10
C THR A 54 6.46 5.66 -7.12
N THR A 55 5.82 6.72 -7.62
CA THR A 55 5.32 7.84 -6.82
C THR A 55 3.94 7.54 -6.23
N VAL A 56 3.52 8.35 -5.25
CA VAL A 56 2.17 8.26 -4.67
C VAL A 56 1.08 8.56 -5.71
N GLU A 57 1.37 9.47 -6.64
CA GLU A 57 0.41 9.88 -7.69
C GLU A 57 0.22 8.78 -8.73
N GLU A 58 1.31 8.12 -9.15
CA GLU A 58 1.23 6.95 -10.01
C GLU A 58 0.48 5.82 -9.32
N PHE A 59 0.84 5.49 -8.07
CA PHE A 59 0.16 4.45 -7.31
C PHE A 59 -1.35 4.74 -7.17
N ARG A 60 -1.75 6.00 -6.95
CA ARG A 60 -3.16 6.40 -6.86
C ARG A 60 -3.95 6.09 -8.14
N ARG A 61 -3.29 6.15 -9.31
CA ARG A 61 -3.92 5.91 -10.61
C ARG A 61 -3.83 4.44 -11.06
N MET A 62 -3.03 3.61 -10.38
CA MET A 62 -2.86 2.21 -10.75
C MET A 62 -4.07 1.37 -10.32
N PRO A 63 -4.62 0.54 -11.22
CA PRO A 63 -5.59 -0.47 -10.82
C PRO A 63 -4.92 -1.60 -10.00
N PRO A 64 -5.67 -2.33 -9.17
CA PRO A 64 -5.11 -3.41 -8.33
C PRO A 64 -4.29 -4.46 -9.10
N ASN A 65 -4.70 -4.78 -10.34
CA ASN A 65 -3.99 -5.73 -11.20
C ASN A 65 -2.60 -5.24 -11.62
N GLU A 66 -2.43 -3.93 -11.86
CA GLU A 66 -1.11 -3.36 -12.17
C GLU A 66 -0.21 -3.31 -10.95
N ILE A 67 -0.77 -3.01 -9.76
CA ILE A 67 -0.03 -3.08 -8.49
C ILE A 67 0.52 -4.51 -8.29
N ARG A 68 -0.30 -5.53 -8.54
CA ARG A 68 0.15 -6.93 -8.50
C ARG A 68 1.30 -7.19 -9.48
N ARG A 69 1.15 -6.80 -10.76
CA ARG A 69 2.13 -7.09 -11.82
C ARG A 69 3.44 -6.32 -11.71
N ARG A 70 3.40 -5.03 -11.36
CA ARG A 70 4.60 -4.17 -11.34
C ARG A 70 5.33 -4.22 -10.01
N ILE A 71 4.56 -4.20 -8.92
CA ILE A 71 5.12 -4.03 -7.58
C ILE A 71 5.24 -5.38 -6.88
N CYS A 72 4.20 -6.22 -6.96
CA CYS A 72 4.16 -7.48 -6.22
C CYS A 72 4.86 -8.64 -6.94
N SER A 73 5.08 -8.56 -8.25
CA SER A 73 5.71 -9.63 -9.06
C SER A 73 7.09 -10.05 -8.56
N LYS A 74 7.84 -9.12 -7.96
CA LYS A 74 9.13 -9.41 -7.31
C LYS A 74 9.03 -10.35 -6.10
N TYR A 75 7.82 -10.54 -5.58
CA TYR A 75 7.52 -11.32 -4.39
C TYR A 75 6.64 -12.54 -4.71
N TRP A 76 6.34 -12.78 -6.00
CA TRP A 76 5.72 -14.01 -6.49
C TRP A 76 6.87 -14.90 -6.99
N GLY A 77 7.34 -15.77 -6.10
CA GLY A 77 8.21 -16.89 -6.46
C GLY A 77 7.36 -18.07 -6.91
#